data_AF-A0A9N9E778-F1
#
_entry.id   AF-A0A9N9E778-F1
#
_cell.length_a   1.000
_cell.length_b   1.000
_cell.length_c   1.000
_cell.angle_alpha   90.00
_cell.angle_beta   90.00
_cell.angle_gamma   90.00
#
_symmetry.space_group_name_H-M   'P 1'
#
loop_
_entity.id
_entity.type
_entity.pdbx_description
1 polymer ?
#
loop_
_entity_poly.entity_id
_entity_poly.type
_entity_poly.pdbx_seq_one_letter_code
_entity_poly.pdbx_strand_id
1 'polypeptide(L)'
;MECKEGHIWLAPLHRIKNRGTWCQYCADNRNRLNLEVAIEIGNSKGGLCREIVSKYLGPPSKIRRPDLLKVSKCFIGLELDIYYPEYGFAIEVQGEQHEKYIEFFHRGDPNNFIKQQERDQLKKELCEENWIVL
;
A
#
# COMPACT_ATOMS: atom_id res chain seq x y z
N MET A 1 -3.50 16.00 -22.88
CA MET A 1 -4.97 15.98 -22.91
C MET A 1 -5.48 16.25 -21.51
N GLU A 2 -6.58 16.98 -21.41
CA GLU A 2 -7.13 17.48 -20.14
C GLU A 2 -8.59 17.00 -19.98
N CYS A 3 -8.99 16.57 -18.79
CA CYS A 3 -10.36 16.13 -18.50
C CYS A 3 -11.15 17.20 -17.75
N LYS A 4 -12.46 17.00 -17.58
CA LYS A 4 -13.34 17.91 -16.80
C LYS A 4 -12.91 18.14 -15.35
N GLU A 5 -12.13 17.23 -14.78
CA GLU A 5 -11.58 17.33 -13.41
C GLU A 5 -10.17 17.97 -13.39
N GLY A 6 -9.68 18.50 -14.52
CA GLY A 6 -8.39 19.17 -14.62
C GLY A 6 -7.15 18.26 -14.74
N HIS A 7 -7.31 16.94 -14.77
CA HIS A 7 -6.16 16.04 -14.93
C HIS A 7 -5.54 16.15 -16.32
N ILE A 8 -4.20 16.25 -16.38
CA ILE A 8 -3.43 16.31 -17.63
C ILE A 8 -2.68 14.98 -17.83
N TRP A 9 -2.82 14.36 -19.00
CA TRP A 9 -2.04 13.18 -19.38
C TRP A 9 -1.69 13.14 -20.87
N LEU A 10 -0.67 12.35 -21.19
CA LEU A 10 -0.29 12.00 -22.55
C LEU A 10 -1.00 10.72 -22.97
N ALA A 11 -1.77 10.77 -24.06
CA ALA A 11 -2.29 9.57 -24.70
C ALA A 11 -2.35 9.72 -26.22
N PRO A 12 -2.17 8.64 -26.99
CA PRO A 12 -2.40 8.66 -28.43
C PRO A 12 -3.87 8.86 -28.76
N LEU A 13 -4.18 9.71 -29.75
CA LEU A 13 -5.56 10.02 -30.17
C LEU A 13 -6.37 8.76 -30.52
N HIS A 14 -5.74 7.77 -31.15
CA HIS A 14 -6.40 6.52 -31.53
C HIS A 14 -6.88 5.69 -30.33
N ARG A 15 -6.22 5.77 -29.16
CA ARG A 15 -6.68 5.08 -27.95
C ARG A 15 -7.97 5.71 -27.44
N ILE A 16 -8.03 7.04 -27.43
CA ILE A 16 -9.23 7.75 -26.99
C ILE A 16 -10.41 7.54 -27.94
N LYS A 17 -10.18 7.74 -29.24
CA LYS A 17 -11.26 7.69 -30.24
C LYS A 17 -11.78 6.27 -30.49
N ASN A 18 -10.89 5.28 -30.55
CA ASN A 18 -11.27 3.93 -31.00
C ASN A 18 -11.41 2.92 -29.85
N ARG A 19 -10.79 3.16 -28.69
CA ARG A 19 -10.90 2.26 -27.52
C ARG A 19 -11.76 2.81 -26.39
N GLY A 20 -12.32 4.02 -26.54
CA GLY A 20 -13.15 4.64 -25.50
C GLY A 20 -12.43 4.92 -24.19
N THR A 21 -11.09 4.80 -24.16
CA THR A 21 -10.30 5.08 -22.97
C THR A 21 -10.19 6.59 -22.79
N TRP A 22 -10.86 7.11 -21.77
CA TRP A 22 -10.74 8.51 -21.35
C TRP A 22 -9.66 8.65 -20.26
N CYS A 23 -9.66 9.76 -19.54
CA CYS A 23 -8.73 10.08 -18.45
C CYS A 23 -8.39 8.87 -17.56
N GLN A 24 -7.10 8.48 -17.57
CA GLN A 24 -6.61 7.35 -16.77
C GLN A 24 -6.81 7.58 -15.27
N TYR A 25 -6.61 8.82 -14.80
CA TYR A 25 -6.82 9.18 -13.41
C TYR A 25 -8.30 9.08 -13.00
N CYS A 26 -9.24 9.45 -13.89
CA CYS A 26 -10.68 9.26 -13.62
C CYS A 26 -11.16 7.82 -13.83
N ALA A 27 -10.42 7.01 -14.59
CA ALA A 27 -10.66 5.57 -14.68
C ALA A 27 -10.22 4.88 -13.38
N ASP A 28 -9.06 5.25 -12.83
CA ASP A 28 -8.54 4.74 -11.56
C ASP A 28 -9.42 5.14 -10.37
N ASN A 29 -9.96 6.38 -10.38
CA ASN A 29 -10.83 6.85 -9.29
C ASN A 29 -12.18 6.11 -9.20
N ARG A 30 -12.55 5.30 -10.21
CA ARG A 30 -13.75 4.43 -10.16
C ARG A 30 -13.51 3.08 -9.49
N ASN A 31 -12.23 2.70 -9.32
CA ASN A 31 -11.81 1.44 -8.69
C ASN A 31 -11.07 1.66 -7.36
N ARG A 32 -10.97 2.91 -6.88
CA ARG A 32 -10.52 3.18 -5.52
C ARG A 32 -11.55 2.62 -4.56
N LEU A 33 -11.14 1.69 -3.70
CA LEU A 33 -11.91 1.37 -2.50
C LEU A 33 -12.23 2.70 -1.81
N ASN A 34 -13.47 2.85 -1.38
CA ASN A 34 -13.81 3.86 -0.40
C ASN A 34 -12.89 3.66 0.81
N LEU A 35 -12.32 4.77 1.30
CA LEU A 35 -11.45 4.81 2.48
C LEU A 35 -12.05 4.02 3.65
N GLU A 36 -13.39 4.01 3.77
CA GLU A 36 -14.16 3.24 4.74
C GLU A 36 -13.92 1.72 4.67
N VAL A 37 -13.92 1.10 3.49
CA VAL A 37 -13.70 -0.35 3.35
C VAL A 37 -12.24 -0.69 3.62
N ALA A 38 -11.29 0.18 3.24
CA ALA A 38 -9.88 0.02 3.60
C ALA A 38 -9.67 0.09 5.12
N ILE A 39 -10.35 1.01 5.81
CA ILE A 39 -10.32 1.14 7.28
C ILE A 39 -10.96 -0.08 7.95
N GLU A 40 -12.10 -0.56 7.47
CA GLU A 40 -12.78 -1.75 8.03
C GLU A 40 -11.90 -3.00 7.91
N ILE A 41 -11.26 -3.16 6.75
CA ILE A 41 -10.31 -4.22 6.48
C ILE A 41 -9.09 -4.13 7.40
N GLY A 42 -8.47 -2.95 7.53
CA GLY A 42 -7.26 -2.74 8.34
C GLY A 42 -7.46 -3.04 9.84
N ASN A 43 -8.69 -2.84 10.35
CA ASN A 43 -9.03 -3.12 11.76
C ASN A 43 -9.34 -4.60 12.05
N SER A 44 -9.45 -5.44 11.02
CA SER A 44 -9.75 -6.86 11.20
C SER A 44 -8.50 -7.68 11.52
N LYS A 45 -8.62 -8.71 12.39
CA LYS A 45 -7.50 -9.60 12.74
C LYS A 45 -6.84 -10.15 11.47
N GLY A 46 -5.53 -10.11 11.35
CA GLY A 46 -4.79 -10.26 10.09
C GLY A 46 -5.18 -11.43 9.15
N GLY A 47 -5.72 -12.53 9.68
CA GLY A 47 -6.28 -13.62 8.86
C GLY A 47 -7.58 -13.22 8.14
N LEU A 48 -8.51 -12.57 8.85
CA LEU A 48 -9.78 -12.09 8.30
C LEU A 48 -9.55 -10.94 7.30
N CYS A 49 -8.60 -10.06 7.59
CA CYS A 49 -8.21 -8.95 6.72
C CYS A 49 -7.89 -9.45 5.31
N ARG A 50 -7.00 -10.45 5.23
CA ARG A 50 -6.56 -11.02 3.96
C ARG A 50 -7.69 -11.68 3.18
N GLU A 51 -8.56 -12.43 3.86
CA GLU A 51 -9.70 -13.12 3.23
C GLU A 51 -10.74 -12.13 2.71
N ILE A 52 -11.08 -11.11 3.49
CA ILE A 52 -12.05 -10.08 3.11
C ILE A 52 -11.52 -9.34 1.88
N VAL A 53 -10.29 -8.82 1.92
CA VAL A 53 -9.74 -8.08 0.77
C VAL A 53 -9.70 -8.96 -0.47
N SER A 54 -9.26 -10.21 -0.31
CA SER A 54 -9.13 -11.13 -1.43
C SER A 54 -10.48 -11.47 -2.08
N LYS A 55 -11.57 -11.44 -1.31
CA LYS A 55 -12.93 -11.67 -1.82
C LYS A 55 -13.40 -10.53 -2.72
N TYR A 56 -13.04 -9.28 -2.39
CA TYR A 56 -13.49 -8.10 -3.13
C TYR A 56 -12.55 -7.73 -4.28
N LEU A 57 -11.24 -7.89 -4.11
CA LEU A 57 -10.23 -7.40 -5.06
C LEU A 57 -9.47 -8.50 -5.80
N GLY A 58 -9.73 -9.77 -5.46
CA GLY A 58 -8.91 -10.89 -5.90
C GLY A 58 -7.63 -11.04 -5.07
N PRO A 59 -6.78 -12.03 -5.37
CA PRO A 59 -5.61 -12.33 -4.55
C PRO A 59 -4.60 -11.18 -4.53
N PRO A 60 -3.96 -10.90 -3.38
CA PRO A 60 -2.91 -9.88 -3.31
C PRO A 60 -1.67 -10.29 -4.09
N SER A 61 -0.80 -9.31 -4.36
CA SER A 61 0.47 -9.56 -5.04
C SER A 61 1.33 -10.59 -4.29
N LYS A 62 2.03 -11.44 -5.04
CA LYS A 62 3.06 -12.34 -4.49
C LYS A 62 4.31 -11.59 -4.06
N ILE A 63 4.48 -10.35 -4.54
CA ILE A 63 5.62 -9.50 -4.23
C ILE A 63 5.38 -8.84 -2.87
N ARG A 64 5.97 -9.40 -1.82
CA ARG A 64 5.89 -8.80 -0.49
C ARG A 64 6.92 -7.70 -0.25
N ARG A 65 8.02 -7.70 -1.00
CA ARG A 65 9.11 -6.71 -0.91
C ARG A 65 9.30 -6.04 -2.27
N PRO A 66 8.45 -5.06 -2.63
CA PRO A 66 8.62 -4.35 -3.88
C PRO A 66 9.94 -3.57 -3.90
N ASP A 67 10.58 -3.49 -5.07
CA ASP A 67 11.85 -2.77 -5.24
C ASP A 67 11.76 -1.28 -4.89
N LEU A 68 10.54 -0.73 -4.92
CA LEU A 68 10.18 0.64 -4.53
C LEU A 68 10.46 0.92 -3.05
N LEU A 69 10.48 -0.12 -2.20
CA LEU A 69 10.77 -0.01 -0.76
C LEU A 69 12.22 -0.40 -0.42
N LYS A 70 13.15 -0.28 -1.37
CA LYS A 70 14.58 -0.52 -1.15
C LYS A 70 15.24 0.70 -0.53
N VAL A 71 15.83 0.51 0.64
CA VAL A 71 16.67 1.52 1.31
C VAL A 71 18.12 1.26 0.94
N SER A 72 18.88 2.30 0.57
CA SER A 72 20.31 2.19 0.23
C SER A 72 21.17 1.51 1.33
N LYS A 73 20.74 1.58 2.60
CA LYS A 73 21.39 0.93 3.76
C LYS A 73 20.99 -0.54 3.99
N CYS A 74 19.88 -1.01 3.41
CA CYS A 74 19.38 -2.37 3.60
C CYS A 74 19.13 -3.03 2.25
N PHE A 75 20.00 -3.96 1.86
CA PHE A 75 19.87 -4.74 0.61
C PHE A 75 18.57 -5.55 0.50
N ILE A 76 17.90 -5.78 1.64
CA ILE A 76 16.61 -6.43 1.74
C ILE A 76 15.58 -5.32 1.98
N GLY A 77 14.79 -4.98 0.96
CA GLY A 77 13.73 -3.95 1.04
C GLY A 77 12.67 -4.26 2.10
N LEU A 78 11.87 -3.26 2.46
CA LEU A 78 10.82 -3.42 3.48
C LEU A 78 9.69 -4.32 2.96
N GLU A 79 9.14 -5.14 3.87
CA GLU A 79 8.05 -6.07 3.56
C GLU A 79 6.71 -5.43 3.84
N LEU A 80 5.74 -5.68 2.96
CA LEU A 80 4.33 -5.34 3.11
C LEU A 80 3.51 -6.61 3.37
N ASP A 81 2.57 -6.57 4.32
CA ASP A 81 1.73 -7.74 4.64
C ASP A 81 0.78 -8.10 3.49
N ILE A 82 0.09 -7.09 2.98
CA ILE A 82 -0.85 -7.19 1.87
C ILE A 82 -0.57 -6.04 0.90
N TYR A 83 -0.27 -6.36 -0.35
CA TYR A 83 0.08 -5.36 -1.36
C TYR A 83 -0.72 -5.52 -2.64
N TYR A 84 -1.33 -4.42 -3.08
CA TYR A 84 -2.16 -4.32 -4.27
C TYR A 84 -1.61 -3.22 -5.20
N PRO A 85 -0.56 -3.54 -6.00
CA PRO A 85 0.08 -2.57 -6.87
C PRO A 85 -0.88 -1.96 -7.91
N GLU A 86 -1.82 -2.77 -8.40
CA GLU A 86 -2.82 -2.34 -9.39
C GLU A 86 -3.75 -1.25 -8.87
N TYR A 87 -3.96 -1.21 -7.55
CA TYR A 87 -4.83 -0.25 -6.89
C TYR A 87 -4.03 0.84 -6.16
N GLY A 88 -2.70 0.76 -6.15
CA GLY A 88 -1.82 1.75 -5.50
C GLY A 88 -1.95 1.78 -3.98
N PHE A 89 -2.21 0.66 -3.32
CA PHE A 89 -2.25 0.61 -1.86
C PHE A 89 -1.66 -0.68 -1.28
N ALA A 90 -1.32 -0.61 -0.01
CA ALA A 90 -0.90 -1.71 0.83
C ALA A 90 -1.68 -1.68 2.15
N ILE A 91 -1.74 -2.80 2.85
CA ILE A 91 -2.31 -2.89 4.19
C ILE A 91 -1.28 -3.52 5.09
N GLU A 92 -1.04 -2.89 6.23
CA GLU A 92 -0.17 -3.37 7.29
C GLU A 92 -1.01 -3.78 8.51
N VAL A 93 -0.86 -5.03 8.93
CA VAL A 93 -1.57 -5.54 10.11
C VAL A 93 -0.69 -5.31 11.33
N GLN A 94 -0.94 -4.20 12.01
CA GLN A 94 -0.19 -3.81 13.20
C GLN A 94 -0.64 -4.61 14.43
N GLY A 95 0.32 -5.23 15.14
CA GLY A 95 0.10 -5.83 16.46
C GLY A 95 0.52 -4.88 17.59
N GLU A 96 0.15 -5.19 18.85
CA GLU A 96 0.48 -4.36 20.03
C GLU A 96 1.99 -4.07 20.18
N GLN A 97 2.85 -4.93 19.63
CA GLN A 97 4.32 -4.78 19.61
C GLN A 97 4.83 -3.53 18.87
N HIS A 98 4.01 -2.90 18.02
CA HIS A 98 4.38 -1.68 17.29
C HIS A 98 4.10 -0.41 18.10
N GLU A 99 3.08 -0.43 18.96
CA GLU A 99 2.76 0.69 19.84
C GLU A 99 3.49 0.63 21.18
N LYS A 100 3.71 -0.59 21.70
CA LYS A 100 4.28 -0.81 23.03
C LYS A 100 5.47 -1.76 22.96
N TYR A 101 6.44 -1.47 23.81
CA TYR A 101 7.53 -2.40 24.08
C TYR A 101 6.97 -3.66 24.77
N ILE A 102 7.23 -4.81 24.17
CA ILE A 102 6.90 -6.13 24.71
C ILE A 102 8.18 -6.94 24.71
N GLU A 103 8.67 -7.28 25.89
CA GLU A 103 9.96 -7.93 26.11
C GLU A 103 10.17 -9.18 25.22
N PHE A 104 9.12 -9.98 25.06
CA PHE A 104 9.12 -11.19 24.22
C PHE A 104 9.42 -10.87 22.74
N PHE A 105 8.80 -9.83 22.18
CA PHE A 105 8.96 -9.47 20.76
C PHE A 105 10.23 -8.65 20.52
N HIS A 106 10.69 -7.89 21.52
CA HIS A 106 11.89 -7.04 21.43
C HIS A 106 13.14 -7.68 22.02
N ARG A 107 13.08 -8.96 22.41
CA ARG A 107 14.19 -9.76 22.94
C ARG A 107 14.86 -9.14 24.17
N GLY A 108 14.10 -8.44 25.00
CA GLY A 108 14.64 -7.77 26.19
C GLY A 108 15.41 -6.47 25.93
N ASP A 109 15.56 -6.02 24.67
CA ASP A 109 16.32 -4.80 24.34
C ASP A 109 15.40 -3.69 23.79
N PRO A 110 15.20 -2.58 24.52
CA PRO A 110 14.45 -1.42 24.06
C PRO A 110 14.96 -0.82 22.75
N ASN A 111 16.24 -0.97 22.40
CA ASN A 111 16.75 -0.48 21.12
C ASN A 111 16.13 -1.22 19.93
N ASN A 112 15.68 -2.46 20.10
CA ASN A 112 15.00 -3.18 19.02
C ASN A 112 13.63 -2.57 18.74
N PHE A 113 12.95 -2.06 19.77
CA PHE A 113 11.70 -1.33 19.60
C PHE A 113 11.92 0.02 18.91
N ILE A 114 12.97 0.77 19.27
CA ILE A 114 13.33 2.02 18.60
C ILE A 114 13.62 1.76 17.12
N LYS A 115 14.46 0.76 16.80
CA LYS A 115 14.74 0.36 15.42
C LYS A 115 13.51 -0.11 14.67
N GLN A 116 12.55 -0.75 15.36
CA GLN A 116 11.28 -1.14 14.76
C GLN A 116 10.45 0.09 14.40
N GLN A 117 10.31 1.06 15.30
CA GLN A 117 9.61 2.31 15.01
C GLN A 117 10.24 3.10 13.87
N GLU A 118 11.57 3.19 13.83
CA GLU A 118 12.30 3.82 12.73
C GLU A 118 12.00 3.14 11.38
N ARG A 119 11.90 1.80 11.37
CA ARG A 119 11.54 1.05 10.16
C ARG A 119 10.09 1.26 9.74
N ASP A 120 9.16 1.34 10.69
CA ASP A 120 7.75 1.58 10.42
C ASP A 120 7.53 2.99 9.86
N GLN A 121 8.26 3.97 10.39
CA GLN A 121 8.25 5.34 9.89
C GLN A 121 8.81 5.42 8.47
N LEU A 122 9.96 4.81 8.22
CA LEU A 122 10.56 4.76 6.89
C LEU A 122 9.66 4.05 5.87
N LYS A 123 8.91 3.03 6.30
CA LYS A 123 7.93 2.35 5.45
C LYS A 123 6.84 3.32 4.99
N LYS A 124 6.28 4.12 5.91
CA LYS A 124 5.25 5.13 5.60
C LYS A 124 5.77 6.15 4.60
N GLU A 125 6.96 6.68 4.85
CA GLU A 125 7.61 7.67 3.97
C GLU A 125 7.83 7.12 2.56
N LEU A 126 8.41 5.92 2.44
CA LEU A 126 8.64 5.30 1.13
C LEU A 126 7.34 4.96 0.40
N CYS A 127 6.30 4.53 1.12
CA CYS A 127 4.98 4.33 0.52
C CYS A 127 4.41 5.64 -0.02
N GLU A 128 4.48 6.72 0.75
CA GLU A 128 4.01 8.05 0.34
C GLU A 128 4.77 8.59 -0.87
N GLU A 129 6.11 8.48 -0.90
CA GLU A 129 6.96 8.87 -2.04
C GLU A 129 6.62 8.11 -3.32
N ASN A 130 6.21 6.84 -3.19
CA ASN A 130 5.84 5.98 -4.30
C ASN A 130 4.33 6.00 -4.64
N TRP A 131 3.57 6.93 -4.05
CA TRP A 131 2.13 7.07 -4.26
C TRP A 131 1.33 5.80 -3.87
N ILE A 132 1.84 5.06 -2.89
CA ILE A 132 1.20 3.89 -2.30
C ILE A 132 0.53 4.33 -0.99
N VAL A 133 -0.79 4.14 -0.91
CA VAL A 133 -1.52 4.35 0.35
C VAL A 133 -1.23 3.16 1.29
N LEU A 134 -0.79 3.43 2.52
CA LEU A 134 -0.42 2.41 3.52
C LEU A 134 -1.37 2.44 4.73
#